data_AF-A0A7J7G652-F1
#
_entry.id   AF-A0A7J7G652-F1
#
_cell.length_a   1.000
_cell.length_b   1.000
_cell.length_c   1.000
_cell.angle_alpha   90.00
_cell.angle_beta   90.00
_cell.angle_gamma   90.00
#
_symmetry.space_group_name_H-M   'P 1'
#
loop_
_entity.id
_entity.type
_entity.pdbx_description
1 polymer ?
#
loop_
_entity_poly.entity_id
_entity_poly.type
_entity_poly.pdbx_seq_one_letter_code
_entity_poly.pdbx_strand_id
1 'polypeptide(L)'
;MQPPKVKSSIDLPGYLDIFGQRIDLSPVQQALNPLQEVVANVARTISGQSPLKVPIPGERTKSWLLTTYLDKDLRISRGDGGLFVLAKEGSPLLYQ
;
A
#
# COMPACT_ATOMS: atom_id res chain seq x y z
N MET A 1 12.93 -21.64 14.25
CA MET A 1 13.10 -20.41 13.44
C MET A 1 12.96 -19.23 14.38
N GLN A 2 13.93 -18.33 14.46
CA GLN A 2 13.81 -17.15 15.32
C GLN A 2 12.88 -16.12 14.67
N PRO A 3 12.00 -15.47 15.44
CA PRO A 3 11.16 -14.39 14.93
C PRO A 3 12.04 -13.26 14.38
N PRO A 4 11.64 -12.61 13.28
CA PRO A 4 12.36 -11.45 12.77
C PRO A 4 12.39 -10.35 13.84
N LYS A 5 13.59 -9.85 14.14
CA LYS A 5 13.77 -8.73 15.08
C LYS A 5 13.25 -7.46 14.41
N VAL A 6 12.20 -6.86 14.99
CA VAL A 6 11.69 -5.56 14.57
C VAL A 6 12.77 -4.51 14.88
N LYS A 7 13.33 -3.88 13.85
CA LYS A 7 14.27 -2.76 14.03
C LYS A 7 13.49 -1.55 14.56
N SER A 8 14.05 -0.87 15.54
CA SER A 8 13.45 0.31 16.19
C SER A 8 13.54 1.59 15.36
N SER A 9 14.31 1.57 14.26
CA SER A 9 14.44 2.67 13.33
C SER A 9 13.95 2.22 11.95
N ILE A 10 13.18 3.10 11.31
CA ILE A 10 12.66 2.90 9.97
C ILE A 10 13.59 3.66 9.03
N ASP A 11 14.40 2.92 8.28
CA ASP A 11 15.31 3.46 7.27
C ASP A 11 14.59 3.47 5.92
N LEU A 12 13.98 4.60 5.58
CA LEU A 12 13.31 4.83 4.31
C LEU A 12 14.24 5.65 3.40
N PRO A 13 14.44 5.26 2.14
CA PRO A 13 15.19 6.08 1.18
C PRO A 13 14.43 7.37 0.87
N GLY A 14 15.13 8.44 0.49
CA GLY A 14 14.51 9.73 0.11
C GLY A 14 13.58 9.62 -1.10
N TYR A 15 13.82 8.64 -1.95
CA TYR A 15 13.05 8.38 -3.15
C TYR A 15 12.98 6.89 -3.43
N LEU A 16 11.87 6.47 -4.03
CA LEU A 16 11.65 5.09 -4.45
C LEU A 16 11.14 5.06 -5.87
N ASP A 17 11.83 4.31 -6.73
CA ASP A 17 11.43 4.12 -8.13
C ASP A 17 10.54 2.88 -8.22
N ILE A 18 9.26 3.08 -8.56
CA ILE A 18 8.32 2.00 -8.80
C ILE A 18 7.57 2.29 -10.09
N PHE A 19 7.49 1.29 -10.98
CA PHE A 19 6.78 1.41 -12.26
C PHE A 19 7.21 2.62 -13.11
N GLY A 20 8.51 2.94 -13.11
CA GLY A 20 9.06 4.08 -13.86
C GLY A 20 8.71 5.46 -13.28
N GLN A 21 8.12 5.51 -12.09
CA GLN A 21 7.84 6.76 -11.37
C GLN A 21 8.74 6.86 -10.15
N ARG A 22 9.38 8.03 -10.01
CA ARG A 22 10.15 8.39 -8.84
C ARG A 22 9.24 9.03 -7.80
N ILE A 23 9.01 8.31 -6.70
CA ILE A 23 8.18 8.79 -5.59
C ILE A 23 9.09 9.41 -4.54
N ASP A 24 8.85 10.67 -4.19
CA ASP A 24 9.53 11.34 -3.07
C ASP A 24 8.92 10.89 -1.74
N LEU A 25 9.75 10.30 -0.89
CA LEU A 25 9.37 9.78 0.42
C LEU A 25 9.72 10.72 1.57
N SER A 26 10.32 11.88 1.29
CA SER A 26 10.66 12.90 2.29
C SER A 26 9.47 13.28 3.21
N PRO A 27 8.22 13.44 2.70
CA PRO A 27 7.08 13.71 3.57
C PRO A 27 6.75 12.55 4.52
N VAL A 28 6.95 11.31 4.07
CA VAL A 28 6.74 10.11 4.88
C VAL A 28 7.82 10.00 5.95
N GLN A 29 9.07 10.32 5.62
CA GLN A 29 10.15 10.38 6.61
C GLN A 29 9.86 11.42 7.69
N GLN A 30 9.45 12.64 7.32
CA GLN A 30 9.07 13.68 8.29
C GLN A 30 7.92 13.24 9.20
N ALA A 31 6.93 12.52 8.67
CA ALA A 31 5.82 11.98 9.46
C ALA A 31 6.25 10.84 10.41
N LEU A 32 7.27 10.06 10.04
CA LEU A 32 7.75 8.90 10.81
C LEU A 32 8.93 9.22 11.73
N ASN A 33 9.66 10.32 11.52
CA ASN A 33 10.76 10.77 12.37
C ASN A 33 10.37 10.84 13.86
N PRO A 34 9.20 11.41 14.24
CA PRO A 34 8.76 11.44 15.64
C PRO A 34 8.46 10.06 16.23
N LEU A 35 8.21 9.04 15.39
CA LEU A 35 7.87 7.69 15.84
C LEU A 35 9.11 6.87 16.19
N GLN A 36 10.28 7.17 15.60
CA GLN A 36 11.53 6.45 15.88
C GLN A 36 12.01 6.66 17.32
N GLU A 37 11.65 7.78 17.95
CA GLU A 37 11.98 8.08 19.35
C GLU A 37 11.00 7.49 20.37
N VAL A 38 9.82 6.97 19.96
CA VAL A 38 8.69 6.64 20.87
C VAL A 38 8.16 5.19 20.70
N VAL A 39 8.87 4.32 19.99
CA VAL A 39 8.37 2.98 19.55
C VAL A 39 7.91 2.07 20.70
N ALA A 40 8.37 2.25 21.95
CA ALA A 40 7.96 1.38 23.06
C ALA A 40 6.51 1.61 23.55
N ASN A 41 5.93 2.81 23.39
CA ASN A 41 4.61 3.15 23.95
C ASN A 41 3.51 3.36 22.91
N VAL A 42 3.86 3.41 21.62
CA VAL A 42 2.95 3.87 20.55
C VAL A 42 1.94 2.80 20.09
N ALA A 43 2.25 1.51 20.25
CA ALA A 43 1.34 0.42 19.83
C ALA A 43 -0.06 0.47 20.48
N ARG A 44 -0.18 1.05 21.69
CA ARG A 44 -1.47 1.27 22.37
C ARG A 44 -2.21 2.54 21.92
N THR A 45 -1.52 3.48 21.29
CA THR A 45 -2.08 4.80 20.92
C THR A 45 -2.55 4.84 19.47
N ILE A 46 -1.89 4.12 18.55
CA ILE A 46 -2.29 4.10 17.14
C ILE A 46 -3.56 3.29 16.87
N SER A 47 -3.96 2.39 17.79
CA SER A 47 -5.20 1.60 17.61
C SER A 47 -6.47 2.46 17.63
N GLY A 48 -6.40 3.69 18.14
CA GLY A 48 -7.50 4.66 18.16
C GLY A 48 -7.32 5.83 17.18
N GLN A 49 -6.18 5.95 16.52
CA GLN A 49 -5.94 7.03 15.55
C GLN A 49 -6.44 6.64 14.16
N SER A 50 -6.93 7.63 13.40
CA SER A 50 -7.29 7.42 12.00
C SER A 50 -6.07 6.93 11.22
N PRO A 51 -6.24 6.00 10.26
CA PRO A 51 -5.16 5.54 9.40
C PRO A 51 -4.43 6.72 8.77
N LEU A 52 -3.10 6.67 8.73
CA LEU A 52 -2.28 7.71 8.12
C LEU A 52 -2.69 7.88 6.65
N LYS A 53 -3.34 9.01 6.34
CA LYS A 53 -3.71 9.39 4.98
C LYS A 53 -2.55 10.19 4.40
N VAL A 54 -1.78 9.56 3.53
CA VAL A 54 -0.70 10.24 2.81
C VAL A 54 -1.29 10.86 1.55
N PRO A 55 -1.40 12.20 1.43
CA PRO A 55 -1.84 12.84 0.20
C PRO A 55 -0.76 12.64 -0.86
N ILE A 56 -1.11 12.02 -1.99
CA ILE A 56 -0.20 11.86 -3.13
C ILE A 56 -0.27 13.15 -3.96
N PRO A 57 0.79 13.98 -4.02
CA PRO A 57 0.78 15.19 -4.83
C PRO A 57 0.92 14.81 -6.32
N GLY A 58 -0.01 15.26 -7.18
CA GLY A 58 0.08 15.06 -8.63
C GLY A 58 -1.23 15.31 -9.37
N GLU A 59 -1.13 15.73 -10.63
CA GLU A 59 -2.26 16.04 -11.52
C GLU A 59 -3.35 14.95 -11.52
N ARG A 60 -4.60 15.41 -11.68
CA ARG A 60 -5.86 14.64 -11.68
C ARG A 60 -5.99 13.65 -12.87
N THR A 61 -4.88 13.34 -13.54
CA THR A 61 -4.73 12.39 -14.66
C THR A 61 -4.14 11.04 -14.24
N LYS A 62 -3.78 10.87 -12.96
CA LYS A 62 -3.32 9.58 -12.42
C LYS A 62 -4.51 8.72 -11.99
N SER A 63 -4.89 7.74 -12.81
CA SER A 63 -5.86 6.73 -12.40
C SER A 63 -5.17 5.58 -11.67
N TRP A 64 -5.84 5.05 -10.66
CA TRP A 64 -5.36 3.92 -9.87
C TRP A 64 -6.31 2.74 -10.04
N LEU A 65 -5.76 1.52 -10.09
CA LEU A 65 -6.54 0.29 -10.21
C LEU A 65 -6.16 -0.65 -9.05
N LEU A 66 -7.02 -0.73 -8.04
CA LEU A 66 -6.87 -1.67 -6.92
C LEU A 66 -7.37 -3.05 -7.36
N THR A 67 -6.47 -4.03 -7.44
CA THR A 67 -6.81 -5.41 -7.83
C THR A 67 -6.72 -6.34 -6.63
N THR A 68 -7.81 -7.04 -6.31
CA THR A 68 -7.86 -8.09 -5.29
C THR A 68 -7.97 -9.45 -5.98
N TYR A 69 -7.06 -10.35 -5.64
CA TYR A 69 -7.10 -11.75 -6.08
C TYR A 69 -7.93 -12.54 -5.06
N LEU A 70 -9.07 -13.08 -5.50
CA LEU A 70 -9.93 -13.90 -4.64
C LEU A 70 -9.43 -15.34 -4.63
N ASP A 71 -9.03 -15.84 -5.79
CA ASP A 71 -8.39 -17.14 -5.96
C ASP A 71 -7.49 -17.15 -7.22
N LYS A 72 -7.11 -18.34 -7.69
CA LYS A 72 -6.25 -18.55 -8.86
C LYS A 72 -6.90 -18.19 -10.21
N ASP A 73 -8.23 -18.07 -10.25
CA ASP A 73 -9.04 -17.92 -11.44
C ASP A 73 -9.88 -16.63 -11.45
N LEU A 74 -10.06 -15.96 -10.30
CA LEU A 74 -10.93 -14.81 -10.13
C LEU A 74 -10.22 -13.62 -9.48
N ARG A 75 -10.38 -12.44 -10.09
CA ARG A 75 -9.93 -11.16 -9.53
C ARG A 75 -10.97 -10.06 -9.69
N ILE A 76 -10.98 -9.15 -8.74
CA ILE A 76 -11.81 -7.95 -8.74
C ILE A 76 -10.91 -6.73 -8.80
N SER A 77 -11.14 -5.85 -9.77
CA SER A 77 -10.38 -4.61 -9.95
C SER A 77 -11.29 -3.40 -9.80
N ARG A 78 -10.89 -2.40 -9.01
CA ARG A 78 -11.60 -1.14 -8.84
C ARG A 78 -10.68 0.02 -9.19
N GLY A 79 -11.13 0.89 -10.08
CA GLY A 79 -10.45 2.15 -10.36
C GLY A 79 -11.44 3.27 -10.61
N ASP A 80 -10.93 4.40 -11.09
CA ASP A 80 -11.75 5.60 -11.32
C ASP A 80 -12.81 5.42 -12.42
N GLY A 81 -12.64 4.41 -13.30
CA GLY A 81 -13.57 4.05 -14.36
C GLY A 81 -14.60 2.97 -13.99
N GLY A 82 -14.59 2.45 -12.76
CA GLY A 82 -15.57 1.47 -12.28
C GLY A 82 -14.99 0.19 -11.68
N LEU A 83 -15.85 -0.81 -11.58
CA LEU A 83 -15.56 -2.13 -11.02
C LEU A 83 -15.53 -3.17 -12.14
N PHE A 84 -14.48 -3.98 -12.16
CA PHE A 84 -14.28 -5.07 -13.12
C PHE A 84 -14.18 -6.39 -12.36
N VAL A 85 -14.95 -7.38 -12.80
CA VAL A 85 -14.83 -8.77 -12.34
C VAL A 85 -14.21 -9.55 -13.49
N LEU A 86 -13.03 -10.14 -13.24
CA LEU A 86 -12.28 -10.84 -14.28
C LEU A 86 -12.09 -12.30 -13.90
N ALA A 87 -12.54 -13.19 -14.77
CA ALA A 87 -12.17 -14.59 -14.77
C ALA A 87 -10.93 -14.80 -15.66
N LYS A 88 -10.01 -15.65 -15.22
CA LYS A 88 -8.80 -16.01 -15.97
C LYS A 88 -9.17 -16.78 -17.24
N GLU A 89 -8.47 -16.50 -18.34
CA GLU A 89 -8.59 -17.29 -19.57
C GLU A 89 -8.30 -18.78 -19.31
N GLY A 90 -9.13 -19.66 -19.87
CA GLY A 90 -9.06 -21.10 -19.62
C GLY A 90 -9.60 -21.53 -18.25
N SER A 91 -10.10 -20.61 -17.42
CA SER A 91 -10.78 -20.95 -16.17
C SER A 91 -12.05 -21.76 -16.44
N PRO A 92 -12.38 -22.77 -15.60
CA PRO A 92 -13.67 -23.46 -15.67
C PRO A 92 -14.86 -22.50 -15.46
N LEU A 93 -14.64 -21.31 -14.87
CA LEU A 93 -15.67 -20.28 -14.71
C LEU A 93 -16.18 -19.71 -16.05
N LEU A 94 -15.45 -19.89 -17.15
CA LEU A 94 -15.80 -19.37 -18.47
C LEU A 94 -16.58 -20.36 -19.35
N TYR A 95 -16.62 -21.63 -18.96
CA TYR A 95 -17.29 -22.69 -19.71
C TYR A 95 -18.39 -23.28 -18.84
N GLN A 96 -19.55 -22.63 -18.84
CA GLN A 96 -20.77 -23.09 -18.17
C GLN A 96 -21.75 -23.67 -19.19
#